data_AF-A0A2Z5VJK0-F1
#
_entry.id   AF-A0A2Z5VJK0-F1
#
_cell.length_a   1.000
_cell.length_b   1.000
_cell.length_c   1.000
_cell.angle_alpha   90.00
_cell.angle_beta   90.00
_cell.angle_gamma   90.00
#
_symmetry.space_group_name_H-M   'P 1'
#
loop_
_entity.id
_entity.type
_entity.pdbx_description
1 polymer ?
#
loop_
_entity_poly.entity_id
_entity_poly.type
_entity_poly.pdbx_seq_one_letter_code
_entity_poly.pdbx_strand_id
1 'polypeptide(L)' 'THEIILSFLGKVQMEVISALLQEKYHVEIELKEPTVIYMERPLKNAEYTIHIEVPPNPFWASIGLSVS' A
#
# COMPACT_ATOMS: atom_id res chain seq x y z
N THR A 1 3.03 -1.11 -4.28
CA THR A 1 3.81 -0.60 -5.44
C THR A 1 4.83 0.40 -4.93
N HIS A 2 5.92 0.64 -5.66
CA HIS A 2 6.94 1.63 -5.28
C HIS A 2 6.68 2.96 -6.00
N GLU A 3 5.66 3.69 -5.56
CA GLU A 3 5.32 5.02 -6.10
C GLU A 3 6.05 6.13 -5.35
N ILE A 4 6.45 7.19 -6.06
CA ILE A 4 6.99 8.42 -5.48
C ILE A 4 5.88 9.48 -5.51
N ILE A 5 5.55 10.05 -4.35
CA ILE A 5 4.52 11.07 -4.22
C ILE A 5 5.17 12.45 -4.15
N LEU A 6 4.73 13.36 -5.01
CA LEU A 6 5.19 14.75 -5.07
C LEU A 6 4.00 15.68 -4.78
N SER A 7 4.18 16.58 -3.81
CA SER A 7 3.16 17.55 -3.42
C SER A 7 3.49 18.93 -3.98
N PHE A 8 2.51 19.58 -4.63
CA PHE A 8 2.64 20.91 -5.21
C PHE A 8 1.54 21.83 -4.68
N LEU A 9 1.82 23.13 -4.61
CA LEU A 9 0.85 24.15 -4.21
C LEU A 9 -0.15 24.48 -5.33
N GLY A 10 0.19 24.18 -6.59
CA GLY A 10 -0.68 24.41 -7.72
C GLY A 10 -0.11 23.87 -9.03
N LYS A 11 -0.97 23.82 -10.06
CA LYS A 11 -0.65 23.21 -11.36
C LYS A 11 0.50 23.92 -12.08
N VAL A 12 0.55 25.25 -12.02
CA VAL A 12 1.64 26.03 -12.64
C VAL A 12 2.99 25.68 -12.02
N GLN A 13 3.05 25.52 -10.69
CA GLN A 13 4.28 25.12 -10.00
C GLN A 13 4.74 23.72 -10.46
N MET A 14 3.80 22.78 -10.58
CA MET A 14 4.08 21.42 -11.06
C MET A 14 4.65 21.42 -12.49
N GLU A 15 4.06 22.17 -13.41
CA GLU A 15 4.53 22.28 -14.80
C GLU A 15 5.93 22.89 -14.89
N VAL A 16 6.20 23.95 -14.12
CA VAL A 16 7.52 24.61 -14.08
C VAL A 16 8.59 23.66 -13.53
N ILE A 17 8.32 22.94 -12.44
CA ILE A 17 9.27 21.96 -11.88
C ILE A 17 9.50 20.79 -12.85
N SER A 18 8.46 20.35 -13.56
CA SER A 18 8.57 19.27 -14.55
C SER A 18 9.51 19.65 -15.70
N ALA A 19 9.35 20.86 -16.24
CA ALA A 19 10.23 21.38 -17.28
C ALA A 19 11.68 21.52 -16.78
N LEU A 20 11.87 22.02 -15.55
CA LEU A 20 13.21 22.17 -14.97
C LEU A 20 13.92 20.83 -14.76
N LEU A 21 13.21 19.78 -14.37
CA LEU A 21 13.76 18.44 -14.22
C LEU A 21 14.26 17.88 -15.56
N GLN A 22 13.52 18.11 -16.64
CA GLN A 22 13.93 17.73 -17.99
C GLN A 22 15.12 18.58 -18.48
N GLU A 23 15.03 19.91 -18.39
CA GLU A 23 16.04 20.80 -18.97
C GLU A 23 17.37 20.79 -18.23
N LYS A 24 17.36 20.81 -16.89
CA LYS A 24 18.59 20.95 -16.09
C LYS A 24 19.19 19.62 -15.68
N TYR A 25 18.34 18.62 -15.45
CA TYR A 25 18.76 17.34 -14.90
C TYR A 25 18.60 16.19 -15.89
N HIS A 26 18.03 16.44 -17.07
CA HIS A 26 17.80 15.43 -18.11
C HIS A 26 16.99 14.23 -17.60
N VAL A 27 16.10 14.48 -16.64
CA VAL A 27 15.23 13.47 -16.05
C VAL A 27 13.90 13.51 -16.78
N GLU A 28 13.61 12.47 -17.56
CA GLU A 28 12.27 12.25 -18.10
C GLU A 28 11.34 11.82 -16.96
N ILE A 29 10.22 12.54 -16.81
CA ILE A 29 9.22 12.27 -15.79
C ILE A 29 7.84 12.15 -16.42
N GLU A 30 7.02 11.30 -15.84
CA GLU A 30 5.58 11.23 -16.09
C GLU A 30 4.87 11.46 -14.76
N LEU A 31 4.07 12.52 -14.69
CA LEU A 31 3.25 12.83 -13.52
C LEU A 31 1.83 12.33 -13.77
N LYS A 32 1.32 11.54 -12.83
CA LYS A 32 -0.05 11.02 -12.81
C LYS A 32 -0.65 11.21 -11.43
N GLU A 33 -1.97 11.05 -11.33
CA GLU A 33 -2.63 11.06 -10.03
C GLU A 33 -2.08 9.93 -9.13
N PRO A 34 -1.85 10.20 -7.84
CA PRO A 34 -1.36 9.20 -6.92
C PRO A 34 -2.40 8.09 -6.73
N THR A 35 -1.94 6.84 -6.67
CA THR A 35 -2.85 5.72 -6.45
C THR A 35 -3.47 5.81 -5.05
N VAL A 36 -4.79 5.59 -4.95
CA VAL A 36 -5.49 5.53 -3.67
C VAL A 36 -5.10 4.24 -2.94
N ILE A 37 -4.68 4.37 -1.68
CA ILE A 37 -4.45 3.23 -0.80
C ILE A 37 -5.82 2.78 -0.26
N TYR A 38 -6.28 1.62 -0.71
CA TYR A 38 -7.50 1.01 -0.22
C TYR A 38 -7.23 0.27 1.09
N MET A 39 -8.12 0.47 2.08
CA MET A 39 -8.10 -0.24 3.34
C MET A 39 -9.37 -1.09 3.46
N GLU A 40 -9.19 -2.41 3.50
CA GLU A 40 -10.27 -3.35 3.73
C GLU A 40 -10.64 -3.39 5.21
N ARG A 41 -11.93 -3.66 5.49
CA ARG A 41 -12.44 -3.89 6.84
C ARG A 41 -13.45 -5.03 6.82
N PRO A 42 -13.48 -5.90 7.84
CA PRO A 42 -14.55 -6.89 7.96
C PRO A 42 -15.90 -6.19 8.04
N LEU A 43 -16.90 -6.75 7.34
CA LEU A 43 -18.27 -6.24 7.42
C LEU A 43 -18.98 -6.71 8.70
N LYS A 44 -18.53 -7.84 9.26
CA LYS A 44 -19.09 -8.49 10.44
C LYS A 44 -17.96 -9.05 11.27
N ASN A 45 -18.22 -9.19 12.57
CA ASN A 45 -17.33 -9.91 13.46
C ASN A 45 -17.15 -11.36 12.98
N ALA A 46 -15.94 -11.86 13.04
CA ALA A 46 -15.60 -13.23 12.71
C ALA A 46 -14.56 -13.77 13.67
N GLU A 47 -14.71 -15.02 14.08
CA GLU A 47 -13.79 -15.72 14.95
C GLU A 47 -13.45 -17.08 14.36
N TYR A 48 -12.17 -17.45 14.41
CA TYR A 48 -11.71 -18.74 13.92
C TYR A 48 -10.48 -19.23 14.69
N THR A 49 -10.41 -20.54 14.95
CA THR A 49 -9.28 -21.17 15.65
C THR A 49 -8.60 -22.18 14.74
N ILE A 50 -7.30 -22.01 14.53
CA ILE A 50 -6.45 -22.97 13.83
C ILE A 50 -5.84 -23.91 14.85
N HIS A 51 -6.03 -25.22 14.65
CA HIS A 51 -5.40 -26.29 15.45
C HIS A 51 -4.20 -26.87 14.69
N ILE A 52 -3.07 -27.02 15.37
CA ILE A 52 -1.78 -27.40 14.77
C ILE A 52 -1.50 -28.91 14.93
N GLU A 53 -2.29 -29.63 15.74
CA GLU A 53 -2.25 -31.09 15.93
C GLU A 53 -3.01 -31.84 14.81
N VAL A 54 -2.56 -31.67 13.56
CA VAL A 54 -3.06 -32.43 12.40
C VAL A 54 -1.88 -33.16 11.76
N PRO A 55 -2.00 -34.49 11.49
CA PRO A 55 -0.94 -35.23 10.80
C PRO A 55 -0.51 -34.49 9.53
N PRO A 56 0.79 -34.18 9.32
CA PRO A 56 1.98 -34.74 9.98
C PRO A 56 2.61 -33.90 11.11
N ASN A 57 1.94 -32.87 11.65
CA ASN A 57 2.52 -31.96 12.65
C ASN A 57 2.33 -32.47 14.10
N PRO A 58 3.41 -32.77 14.84
CA PRO A 58 3.34 -33.38 16.18
C PRO A 58 3.26 -32.36 17.34
N PHE A 59 3.16 -31.05 17.07
CA PHE A 59 3.15 -30.02 18.12
C PHE A 59 1.73 -29.60 18.52
N TRP A 60 1.46 -29.57 19.83
CA TRP A 60 0.19 -29.09 20.38
C TRP A 60 0.16 -27.56 20.47
N ALA A 61 -0.58 -26.94 19.57
CA ALA A 61 -0.89 -25.53 19.64
C ALA A 61 -2.26 -25.25 19.02
N SER A 62 -2.92 -24.23 19.52
CA SER A 62 -4.15 -23.67 18.94
C SER A 62 -4.03 -22.15 18.94
N ILE A 63 -4.40 -21.53 17.82
CA ILE A 63 -4.34 -20.08 17.64
C ILE A 63 -5.73 -19.60 17.25
N GLY A 64 -6.36 -18.82 18.12
CA GLY A 64 -7.61 -18.12 17.83
C GLY A 64 -7.35 -16.73 17.26
N LEU A 65 -8.08 -16.37 16.20
CA LEU A 65 -8.14 -15.03 15.65
C LEU A 65 -9.59 -14.55 15.69
N SER A 66 -9.83 -13.38 16.27
CA SER A 66 -11.10 -12.67 16.21
C SER A 66 -10.89 -11.32 15.57
N VAL A 67 -11.73 -10.97 14.60
CA VAL A 67 -11.72 -9.67 13.94
C VAL A 67 -13.11 -9.07 14.04
N SER A 68 -13.19 -7.83 14.49
CA SER A 68 -14.42 -7.06 14.74
C SER A 68 -14.33 -5.67 14.16
#